data_AF-A0A0Q8F055-F1
#
_entry.id   AF-A0A0Q8F055-F1
#
_cell.length_a   1.000
_cell.length_b   1.000
_cell.length_c   1.000
_cell.angle_alpha   90.00
_cell.angle_beta   90.00
_cell.angle_gamma   90.00
#
_symmetry.space_group_name_H-M   'P 1'
#
loop_
_entity.id
_entity.type
_entity.pdbx_description
1 polymer ?
#
loop_
_entity_poly.entity_id
_entity_poly.type
_entity_poly.pdbx_seq_one_letter_code
_entity_poly.pdbx_strand_id
1 'polypeptide(L)'
;MLTLVLVVIFAALVFEFINGFHDTANSIATVVATKVLSPGQAVMLAAGMNLIGALMGTAVAKTIASGLVNTDVVQVTSQVILCALLGGIVWNLITWWKGLPSSSSHALIGGLCGAALAAAHNDWAALIWSESLGDWTKNKGILWKVVLPMVTSPLAGFLLGILVMVALWGLIALLSRAGGWLGRLARPHFVNKFFGKAQILSAAYMGYAHGHNDAQKTMGIIALTLFGAEASGALDDLPGWLAFLHPGAAGEQDIAMWIVITCAIVMALGTASGGWKIIKTLGHKMVKLHPINGFAAETSSATILTVAAHFGMPVSTTHSISTAIMGVGFAKNPRALKFSVIERILWAWVLTIPAAGGIAYGLLRLLEAIGWA
;
A
#
# COMPACT_ATOMS: atom_id res chain seq x y z
N MET A 1 -1.33 -26.81 16.43
CA MET A 1 -1.76 -25.40 16.51
C MET A 1 -0.60 -24.46 16.19
N LEU A 2 0.52 -24.49 16.95
CA LEU A 2 1.71 -23.68 16.68
C LEU A 2 2.25 -23.73 15.24
N THR A 3 2.35 -24.92 14.64
CA THR A 3 2.82 -25.08 13.25
C THR A 3 2.02 -24.23 12.26
N LEU A 4 0.70 -24.15 12.43
CA LEU A 4 -0.16 -23.38 11.55
C LEU A 4 0.04 -21.87 11.75
N VAL A 5 0.22 -21.41 13.00
CA VAL A 5 0.58 -20.01 13.31
C VAL A 5 1.88 -19.63 12.59
N LEU A 6 2.92 -20.47 12.66
CA LEU A 6 4.19 -20.22 11.98
C LEU A 6 4.03 -20.19 10.46
N VAL A 7 3.18 -21.06 9.89
CA VAL A 7 2.84 -21.04 8.46
C VAL A 7 2.13 -19.75 8.07
N VAL A 8 1.22 -19.24 8.89
CA VAL A 8 0.54 -17.95 8.66
C VAL A 8 1.54 -16.79 8.70
N ILE A 9 2.44 -16.76 9.68
CA ILE A 9 3.49 -15.74 9.77
C ILE A 9 4.38 -15.80 8.52
N PHE A 10 4.80 -17.00 8.10
CA PHE A 10 5.57 -17.17 6.88
C PHE A 10 4.79 -16.68 5.64
N ALA A 11 3.51 -17.03 5.51
CA ALA A 11 2.66 -16.54 4.42
C ALA A 11 2.50 -15.02 4.44
N ALA A 12 2.42 -14.40 5.62
CA ALA A 12 2.36 -12.95 5.77
C ALA A 12 3.67 -12.30 5.28
N LEU A 13 4.84 -12.87 5.62
CA LEU A 13 6.13 -12.41 5.11
C LEU A 13 6.27 -12.62 3.60
N VAL A 14 5.74 -13.72 3.05
CA VAL A 14 5.68 -13.93 1.60
C VAL A 14 4.80 -12.87 0.94
N PHE A 15 3.63 -12.56 1.50
CA PHE A 15 2.77 -11.49 1.03
C PHE A 15 3.49 -10.14 1.06
N GLU A 16 4.21 -9.82 2.14
CA GLU A 16 4.99 -8.59 2.27
C GLU A 16 6.10 -8.48 1.23
N PHE A 17 6.85 -9.57 1.00
CA PHE A 17 7.86 -9.63 -0.05
C PHE A 17 7.24 -9.38 -1.42
N ILE A 18 6.10 -10.03 -1.69
CA ILE A 18 5.34 -9.84 -2.92
C ILE A 18 4.90 -8.38 -3.06
N ASN A 19 4.39 -7.79 -1.99
CA ASN A 19 3.96 -6.40 -1.96
C ASN A 19 5.12 -5.46 -2.32
N GLY A 20 6.28 -5.62 -1.69
CA GLY A 20 7.47 -4.81 -1.96
C GLY A 20 7.86 -4.84 -3.43
N PHE A 21 7.93 -6.01 -4.04
CA PHE A 21 8.33 -6.13 -5.45
C PHE A 21 7.21 -5.66 -6.40
N HIS A 22 5.95 -5.95 -6.09
CA HIS A 22 4.79 -5.57 -6.89
C HIS A 22 4.65 -4.05 -6.97
N ASP A 23 4.73 -3.38 -5.82
CA ASP A 23 4.50 -1.95 -5.68
C ASP A 23 5.79 -1.12 -5.78
N THR A 24 6.95 -1.76 -6.00
CA THR A 24 8.20 -1.06 -6.37
C THR A 24 7.96 -0.09 -7.52
N ALA A 25 7.13 -0.50 -8.50
CA ALA A 25 6.81 0.31 -9.66
C ALA A 25 6.18 1.66 -9.29
N ASN A 26 5.40 1.71 -8.20
CA ASN A 26 4.75 2.94 -7.74
C ASN A 26 5.77 3.96 -7.21
N SER A 27 6.87 3.51 -6.61
CA SER A 27 7.91 4.39 -6.08
C SER A 27 8.96 4.81 -7.12
N ILE A 28 9.18 4.02 -8.17
CA ILE A 28 10.32 4.26 -9.09
C ILE A 28 9.93 4.63 -10.53
N ALA A 29 8.70 4.34 -10.98
CA ALA A 29 8.35 4.46 -12.39
C ALA A 29 8.55 5.89 -12.93
N THR A 30 8.24 6.91 -12.12
CA THR A 30 8.36 8.32 -12.46
C THR A 30 9.81 8.77 -12.60
N VAL A 31 10.69 8.48 -11.64
CA VAL A 31 12.11 8.87 -11.66
C VAL A 31 12.92 8.13 -12.73
N VAL A 32 12.51 6.90 -13.04
CA VAL A 32 13.08 6.13 -14.16
C VAL A 32 12.56 6.66 -15.50
N ALA A 33 11.27 6.97 -15.62
CA ALA A 33 10.69 7.50 -16.86
C ALA A 33 11.24 8.89 -17.24
N THR A 34 11.54 9.74 -16.25
CA THR A 34 12.19 11.04 -16.47
C THR A 34 13.70 10.93 -16.72
N LYS A 35 14.27 9.72 -16.60
CA LYS A 35 15.70 9.42 -16.74
C LYS A 35 16.59 10.17 -15.76
N VAL A 36 16.05 10.53 -14.59
CA VAL A 36 16.81 11.16 -13.51
C VAL A 36 17.70 10.12 -12.82
N LEU A 37 17.18 8.91 -12.61
CA LEU A 37 17.94 7.78 -12.08
C LEU A 37 17.90 6.61 -13.07
N SER A 38 18.98 5.83 -13.09
CA SER A 38 18.93 4.50 -13.72
C SER A 38 18.02 3.57 -12.91
N PRO A 39 17.42 2.54 -13.52
CA PRO A 39 16.52 1.64 -12.80
C PRO A 39 17.14 1.00 -11.56
N GLY A 40 18.42 0.61 -11.61
CA GLY A 40 19.13 0.04 -10.46
C GLY A 40 19.29 1.05 -9.32
N GLN A 41 19.67 2.30 -9.62
CA GLN A 41 19.75 3.36 -8.61
C GLN A 41 18.39 3.66 -7.98
N ALA A 42 17.33 3.70 -8.78
CA ALA A 42 15.99 3.95 -8.29
C ALA A 42 15.49 2.83 -7.37
N VAL A 43 15.75 1.57 -7.71
CA VAL A 43 15.43 0.41 -6.87
C VAL A 43 16.18 0.46 -5.54
N MET A 44 17.48 0.76 -5.54
CA MET A 44 18.26 0.85 -4.29
C MET A 44 17.80 2.00 -3.40
N LEU A 45 17.49 3.16 -3.98
CA LEU A 45 16.93 4.29 -3.25
C LEU A 45 15.57 3.93 -2.65
N ALA A 46 14.69 3.33 -3.44
CA ALA A 46 13.37 2.91 -2.98
C ALA A 46 13.48 1.86 -1.87
N ALA A 47 14.31 0.83 -2.01
CA ALA A 47 14.48 -0.20 -1.00
C ALA A 47 15.00 0.37 0.33
N GLY A 48 16.00 1.24 0.28
CA GLY A 48 16.53 1.91 1.48
C GLY A 48 15.51 2.82 2.16
N MET A 49 14.77 3.60 1.38
CA MET A 49 13.73 4.49 1.95
C MET A 49 12.51 3.72 2.43
N ASN A 50 12.12 2.61 1.78
CA ASN A 50 11.05 1.72 2.25
C ASN A 50 11.40 1.13 3.61
N LEU A 51 12.65 0.65 3.79
CA LEU A 51 13.14 0.16 5.08
C LEU A 51 12.99 1.23 6.16
N ILE A 52 13.45 2.46 5.89
CA ILE A 52 13.34 3.57 6.85
C ILE A 52 11.88 3.89 7.15
N GLY A 53 11.02 4.00 6.12
CA GLY A 53 9.61 4.31 6.30
C GLY A 53 8.85 3.26 7.12
N ALA A 54 9.12 1.99 6.86
CA ALA A 54 8.51 0.86 7.57
C ALA A 54 8.83 0.87 9.08
N LEU A 55 10.00 1.37 9.48
CA LEU A 55 10.40 1.47 10.89
C LEU A 55 9.74 2.63 11.65
N MET A 56 9.00 3.52 10.98
CA MET A 56 8.58 4.82 11.56
C MET A 56 7.14 4.88 12.07
N GLY A 57 6.36 3.79 12.03
CA GLY A 57 4.99 3.81 12.54
C GLY A 57 4.30 2.46 12.61
N THR A 58 3.21 2.42 13.39
CA THR A 58 2.38 1.21 13.62
C THR A 58 0.87 1.49 13.59
N ALA A 59 0.44 2.73 13.34
CA ALA A 59 -0.98 3.13 13.37
C ALA A 59 -1.87 2.37 12.37
N VAL A 60 -1.38 2.13 11.15
CA VAL A 60 -2.10 1.34 10.13
C VAL A 60 -2.16 -0.13 10.57
N ALA A 61 -1.10 -0.66 11.20
CA ALA A 61 -1.07 -2.02 11.71
C ALA A 61 -2.17 -2.26 12.75
N LYS A 62 -2.35 -1.31 13.69
CA LYS A 62 -3.42 -1.34 14.69
C LYS A 62 -4.82 -1.36 14.04
N THR A 63 -5.00 -0.60 12.96
CA THR A 63 -6.26 -0.56 12.21
C THR A 63 -6.55 -1.88 11.50
N ILE A 64 -5.54 -2.50 10.88
CA ILE A 64 -5.70 -3.82 10.24
C ILE A 64 -6.00 -4.90 11.28
N ALA A 65 -5.36 -4.85 12.45
CA ALA A 65 -5.56 -5.85 13.50
C ALA A 65 -6.93 -5.81 14.18
N SER A 66 -7.61 -4.65 14.23
CA SER A 66 -8.82 -4.47 15.07
C SER A 66 -10.04 -3.89 14.34
N GLY A 67 -9.90 -3.44 13.10
CA GLY A 67 -10.88 -2.55 12.48
C GLY A 67 -11.80 -3.16 11.42
N LEU A 68 -11.61 -4.41 11.00
CA LEU A 68 -12.23 -4.95 9.78
C LEU A 68 -13.13 -6.18 9.99
N VAL A 69 -12.74 -7.11 10.84
CA VAL A 69 -13.47 -8.37 11.08
C VAL A 69 -14.08 -8.36 12.47
N ASN A 70 -15.34 -8.76 12.59
CA ASN A 70 -16.02 -8.86 13.86
C ASN A 70 -15.68 -10.19 14.54
N THR A 71 -14.80 -10.13 15.55
CA THR A 71 -14.36 -11.30 16.32
C THR A 71 -15.45 -11.90 17.21
N ASP A 72 -16.56 -11.19 17.44
CA ASP A 72 -17.70 -11.70 18.21
C ASP A 72 -18.59 -12.62 17.38
N VAL A 73 -18.55 -12.49 16.04
CA VAL A 73 -19.37 -13.26 15.09
C VAL A 73 -18.55 -14.39 14.44
N VAL A 74 -17.26 -14.15 14.20
CA VAL A 74 -16.36 -15.13 13.56
C VAL A 74 -15.12 -15.34 14.39
N GLN A 75 -14.83 -16.61 14.68
CA GLN A 75 -13.53 -16.99 15.19
C GLN A 75 -12.49 -16.84 14.08
N VAL A 76 -11.61 -15.84 14.21
CA VAL A 76 -10.52 -15.61 13.27
C VAL A 76 -9.41 -16.63 13.55
N THR A 77 -9.60 -17.86 13.06
CA THR A 77 -8.61 -18.92 13.20
C THR A 77 -7.42 -18.70 12.27
N SER A 78 -6.31 -19.41 12.54
CA SER A 78 -5.13 -19.34 11.68
C SER A 78 -5.42 -19.81 10.25
N GLN A 79 -6.37 -20.73 10.04
CA GLN A 79 -6.83 -21.16 8.72
C GLN A 79 -7.50 -20.01 7.94
N VAL A 80 -8.35 -19.22 8.61
CA VAL A 80 -9.03 -18.07 8.00
C VAL A 80 -8.01 -17.03 7.54
N ILE A 81 -7.05 -16.68 8.40
CA ILE A 81 -5.99 -15.71 8.06
C ILE A 81 -5.11 -16.26 6.93
N LEU A 82 -4.76 -17.55 6.95
CA LEU A 82 -3.98 -18.18 5.87
C LEU A 82 -4.71 -18.06 4.52
N CYS A 83 -6.00 -18.39 4.48
CA CYS A 83 -6.80 -18.29 3.26
C CYS A 83 -6.93 -16.84 2.77
N ALA A 84 -7.09 -15.88 3.69
CA ALA A 84 -7.11 -14.46 3.37
C ALA A 84 -5.80 -14.01 2.71
N LEU A 85 -4.66 -14.36 3.30
CA LEU A 85 -3.33 -14.06 2.77
C LEU A 85 -3.11 -14.71 1.41
N LEU A 86 -3.44 -16.01 1.27
CA LEU A 86 -3.31 -16.73 0.00
C LEU A 86 -4.17 -16.12 -1.11
N GLY A 87 -5.40 -15.69 -0.80
CA GLY A 87 -6.25 -14.98 -1.76
C GLY A 87 -5.60 -13.69 -2.27
N GLY A 88 -5.03 -12.89 -1.37
CA GLY A 88 -4.28 -11.69 -1.71
C GLY A 88 -3.00 -11.98 -2.52
N ILE A 89 -2.21 -12.97 -2.09
CA ILE A 89 -0.99 -13.44 -2.76
C ILE A 89 -1.29 -13.87 -4.20
N VAL A 90 -2.24 -14.78 -4.38
CA VAL A 90 -2.59 -15.34 -5.70
C VAL A 90 -3.04 -14.21 -6.63
N TRP A 91 -3.90 -13.30 -6.15
CA TRP A 91 -4.35 -12.17 -6.96
C TRP A 91 -3.19 -11.24 -7.35
N ASN A 92 -2.33 -10.86 -6.40
CA ASN A 92 -1.16 -10.01 -6.66
C ASN A 92 -0.22 -10.65 -7.70
N LEU A 93 0.00 -11.96 -7.64
CA LEU A 93 0.82 -12.68 -8.63
C LEU A 93 0.15 -12.70 -10.02
N ILE A 94 -1.17 -12.89 -10.09
CA ILE A 94 -1.93 -12.82 -11.34
C ILE A 94 -1.82 -11.43 -11.97
N THR A 95 -2.02 -10.37 -11.19
CA THR A 95 -1.97 -8.99 -11.68
C THR A 95 -0.56 -8.60 -12.11
N TRP A 96 0.45 -8.99 -11.35
CA TRP A 96 1.85 -8.82 -11.74
C TRP A 96 2.18 -9.55 -13.04
N TRP A 97 1.75 -10.81 -13.19
CA TRP A 97 2.01 -11.60 -14.39
C TRP A 97 1.39 -10.95 -15.64
N LYS A 98 0.18 -10.38 -15.49
CA LYS A 98 -0.53 -9.61 -16.52
C LYS A 98 -0.05 -8.15 -16.66
N GLY A 99 0.85 -7.67 -15.80
CA GLY A 99 1.31 -6.28 -15.78
C GLY A 99 0.19 -5.27 -15.51
N LEU A 100 -0.85 -5.67 -14.77
CA LEU A 100 -1.94 -4.80 -14.36
C LEU A 100 -1.56 -4.09 -13.05
N PRO A 101 -1.62 -2.75 -12.98
CA PRO A 101 -1.39 -2.03 -11.73
C PRO A 101 -2.60 -2.21 -10.81
N SER A 102 -2.54 -3.22 -9.95
CA SER A 102 -3.50 -3.48 -8.88
C SER A 102 -2.97 -2.96 -7.55
N SER A 103 -3.81 -3.01 -6.51
CA SER A 103 -3.45 -2.60 -5.16
C SER A 103 -3.35 -3.81 -4.24
N SER A 104 -2.16 -4.05 -3.68
CA SER A 104 -1.94 -5.08 -2.65
C SER A 104 -2.81 -4.84 -1.41
N SER A 105 -3.00 -3.58 -0.99
CA SER A 105 -3.91 -3.20 0.09
C SER A 105 -5.32 -3.75 -0.12
N HIS A 106 -5.90 -3.54 -1.30
CA HIS A 106 -7.24 -4.00 -1.62
C HIS A 106 -7.31 -5.52 -1.81
N ALA A 107 -6.22 -6.15 -2.29
CA ALA A 107 -6.14 -7.60 -2.39
C ALA A 107 -6.15 -8.26 -1.00
N LEU A 108 -5.39 -7.70 -0.04
CA LEU A 108 -5.38 -8.16 1.35
C LEU A 108 -6.75 -7.99 2.01
N ILE A 109 -7.35 -6.80 1.89
CA ILE A 109 -8.66 -6.52 2.49
C ILE A 109 -9.75 -7.39 1.86
N GLY A 110 -9.72 -7.55 0.52
CA GLY A 110 -10.61 -8.47 -0.18
C GLY A 110 -10.46 -9.90 0.31
N GLY A 111 -9.22 -10.38 0.44
CA GLY A 111 -8.91 -11.70 0.99
C GLY A 111 -9.46 -11.89 2.41
N LEU A 112 -9.24 -10.92 3.30
CA LEU A 112 -9.79 -10.93 4.66
C LEU A 112 -11.31 -11.00 4.67
N CYS A 113 -11.98 -10.14 3.87
CA CYS A 113 -13.44 -10.12 3.81
C CYS A 113 -14.00 -11.44 3.26
N GLY A 114 -13.37 -12.00 2.22
CA GLY A 114 -13.79 -13.26 1.61
C GLY A 114 -13.61 -14.47 2.53
N ALA A 115 -12.47 -14.57 3.22
CA ALA A 115 -12.22 -15.63 4.18
C ALA A 115 -13.15 -15.52 5.41
N ALA A 116 -13.34 -14.30 5.94
CA ALA A 116 -14.24 -14.08 7.07
C ALA A 116 -15.69 -14.46 6.71
N LEU A 117 -16.17 -14.09 5.52
CA LEU A 117 -17.53 -14.44 5.08
C LEU A 117 -17.71 -15.96 4.88
N ALA A 118 -16.68 -16.66 4.39
CA ALA A 118 -16.70 -18.12 4.31
C ALA A 118 -16.78 -18.76 5.69
N ALA A 119 -15.94 -18.32 6.63
CA ALA A 119 -15.90 -18.79 8.02
C ALA A 119 -17.21 -18.53 8.77
N ALA A 120 -17.89 -17.42 8.45
CA ALA A 120 -19.20 -17.06 8.99
C ALA A 120 -20.37 -17.79 8.34
N HIS A 121 -20.10 -18.71 7.42
CA HIS A 121 -21.12 -19.40 6.62
C HIS A 121 -22.09 -18.46 5.88
N ASN A 122 -21.54 -17.38 5.30
CA ASN A 122 -22.27 -16.30 4.62
C ASN A 122 -23.07 -15.36 5.54
N ASP A 123 -22.80 -15.35 6.84
CA ASP A 123 -23.27 -14.28 7.71
C ASP A 123 -22.47 -13.00 7.47
N TRP A 124 -23.13 -11.99 6.90
CA TRP A 124 -22.54 -10.70 6.60
C TRP A 124 -22.28 -9.84 7.84
N ALA A 125 -22.78 -10.22 9.01
CA ALA A 125 -22.46 -9.59 10.30
C ALA A 125 -21.01 -9.86 10.75
N ALA A 126 -20.33 -10.83 10.12
CA ALA A 126 -18.90 -11.09 10.30
C ALA A 126 -18.00 -9.89 9.93
N LEU A 127 -18.50 -9.01 9.07
CA LEU A 127 -17.80 -7.82 8.61
C LEU A 127 -18.29 -6.60 9.36
N ILE A 128 -17.36 -5.81 9.91
CA ILE A 128 -17.72 -4.53 10.53
C ILE A 128 -17.97 -3.53 9.40
N TRP A 129 -19.22 -3.33 9.02
CA TRP A 129 -19.58 -2.46 7.89
C TRP A 129 -19.33 -0.98 8.20
N SER A 130 -19.88 -0.49 9.31
CA SER A 130 -19.74 0.89 9.75
C SER A 130 -20.04 0.99 11.24
N GLU A 131 -19.11 1.54 12.01
CA GLU A 131 -19.29 1.86 13.41
C GLU A 131 -18.80 3.30 13.65
N SER A 132 -19.73 4.18 14.04
CA SER A 132 -19.43 5.60 14.27
C SER A 132 -19.16 5.83 15.75
N LEU A 133 -17.88 6.01 16.11
CA LEU A 133 -17.42 6.19 17.50
C LEU A 133 -17.11 7.65 17.85
N GLY A 134 -17.75 8.59 17.14
CA GLY A 134 -17.59 10.03 17.32
C GLY A 134 -16.88 10.67 16.14
N ASP A 135 -15.63 11.11 16.33
CA ASP A 135 -14.83 11.72 15.28
C ASP A 135 -14.55 10.73 14.13
N TRP A 136 -14.60 11.24 12.90
CA TRP A 136 -14.37 10.46 11.67
C TRP A 136 -13.07 9.65 11.66
N THR A 137 -12.04 10.09 12.40
CA THR A 137 -10.75 9.40 12.54
C THR A 137 -10.82 8.17 13.44
N LYS A 138 -11.78 8.13 14.38
CA LYS A 138 -11.99 7.03 15.34
C LYS A 138 -13.03 6.01 14.87
N ASN A 139 -13.81 6.33 13.85
CA ASN A 139 -14.80 5.42 13.27
C ASN A 139 -14.15 4.11 12.83
N LYS A 140 -14.82 2.99 13.05
CA LYS A 140 -14.36 1.65 12.69
C LYS A 140 -15.17 1.08 11.54
N GLY A 141 -14.65 0.01 10.96
CA GLY A 141 -15.30 -0.72 9.89
C GLY A 141 -14.84 -0.37 8.49
N ILE A 142 -15.28 -1.22 7.57
CA ILE A 142 -14.93 -1.22 6.15
C ILE A 142 -15.28 0.11 5.49
N LEU A 143 -16.44 0.71 5.81
CA LEU A 143 -16.85 1.97 5.20
C LEU A 143 -15.85 3.10 5.50
N TRP A 144 -15.49 3.28 6.77
CA TRP A 144 -14.67 4.41 7.20
C TRP A 144 -13.17 4.19 6.99
N LYS A 145 -12.69 2.95 7.15
CA LYS A 145 -11.25 2.64 7.11
C LYS A 145 -10.79 2.10 5.76
N VAL A 146 -11.70 1.62 4.90
CA VAL A 146 -11.36 1.07 3.58
C VAL A 146 -12.03 1.87 2.46
N VAL A 147 -13.37 1.90 2.40
CA VAL A 147 -14.10 2.46 1.26
C VAL A 147 -13.88 3.96 1.13
N LEU A 148 -13.97 4.70 2.24
CA LEU A 148 -13.78 6.15 2.22
C LEU A 148 -12.34 6.52 1.80
N PRO A 149 -11.26 5.97 2.40
CA PRO A 149 -9.89 6.20 1.90
C PRO A 149 -9.67 5.72 0.46
N MET A 150 -10.30 4.62 0.06
CA MET A 150 -10.18 4.08 -1.31
C MET A 150 -10.68 5.06 -2.37
N VAL A 151 -11.72 5.85 -2.08
CA VAL A 151 -12.27 6.86 -2.99
C VAL A 151 -11.58 8.21 -2.80
N THR A 152 -11.40 8.64 -1.54
CA THR A 152 -10.86 9.97 -1.24
C THR A 152 -9.37 10.09 -1.56
N SER A 153 -8.56 9.04 -1.39
CA SER A 153 -7.12 9.11 -1.69
C SER A 153 -6.80 9.29 -3.18
N PRO A 154 -7.42 8.58 -4.14
CA PRO A 154 -7.23 8.89 -5.56
C PRO A 154 -7.77 10.26 -5.98
N LEU A 155 -8.89 10.72 -5.43
CA LEU A 155 -9.39 12.08 -5.69
C LEU A 155 -8.42 13.13 -5.16
N ALA A 156 -7.93 12.97 -3.94
CA ALA A 156 -6.91 13.82 -3.35
C ALA A 156 -5.62 13.77 -4.17
N GLY A 157 -5.20 12.60 -4.65
CA GLY A 157 -4.02 12.43 -5.50
C GLY A 157 -4.13 13.24 -6.78
N PHE A 158 -5.26 13.11 -7.47
CA PHE A 158 -5.55 13.87 -8.68
C PHE A 158 -5.56 15.38 -8.42
N LEU A 159 -6.30 15.84 -7.41
CA LEU A 159 -6.43 17.27 -7.10
C LEU A 159 -5.13 17.89 -6.60
N LEU A 160 -4.41 17.20 -5.72
CA LEU A 160 -3.12 17.66 -5.19
C LEU A 160 -2.06 17.68 -6.30
N GLY A 161 -2.07 16.70 -7.20
CA GLY A 161 -1.21 16.70 -8.39
C GLY A 161 -1.46 17.93 -9.29
N ILE A 162 -2.73 18.32 -9.50
CA ILE A 162 -3.08 19.56 -10.21
C ILE A 162 -2.58 20.78 -9.44
N LEU A 163 -2.89 20.87 -8.15
CA LEU A 163 -2.57 22.02 -7.30
C LEU A 163 -1.07 22.26 -7.23
N VAL A 164 -0.28 21.21 -7.02
CA VAL A 164 1.18 21.30 -6.98
C VAL A 164 1.72 21.76 -8.33
N MET A 165 1.22 21.24 -9.45
CA MET A 165 1.68 21.69 -10.78
C MET A 165 1.33 23.15 -11.06
N VAL A 166 0.11 23.57 -10.74
CA VAL A 166 -0.32 24.96 -10.90
C VAL A 166 0.52 25.89 -10.01
N ALA A 167 0.80 25.49 -8.77
CA ALA A 167 1.66 26.24 -7.86
C ALA A 167 3.10 26.35 -8.40
N LEU A 168 3.67 25.26 -8.92
CA LEU A 168 5.01 25.26 -9.51
C LEU A 168 5.09 26.15 -10.76
N TRP A 169 4.09 26.13 -11.64
CA TRP A 169 4.04 27.04 -12.78
C TRP A 169 3.81 28.49 -12.36
N GLY A 170 2.96 28.74 -11.36
CA GLY A 170 2.79 30.06 -10.78
C GLY A 170 4.11 30.61 -10.25
N LEU A 171 4.87 29.81 -9.51
CA LEU A 171 6.21 30.16 -9.03
C LEU A 171 7.17 30.46 -10.19
N ILE A 172 7.21 29.63 -11.22
CA ILE A 172 8.08 29.85 -12.40
C ILE A 172 7.66 31.14 -13.13
N ALA A 173 6.36 31.40 -13.26
CA ALA A 173 5.85 32.63 -13.88
C ALA A 173 6.21 33.87 -13.06
N LEU A 174 6.09 33.81 -11.73
CA LEU A 174 6.51 34.89 -10.83
C LEU A 174 8.01 35.17 -10.94
N LEU A 175 8.85 34.13 -10.91
CA LEU A 175 10.29 34.24 -11.11
C LEU A 175 10.63 34.86 -12.48
N SER A 176 9.91 34.46 -13.53
CA SER A 176 10.07 35.03 -14.87
C SER A 176 9.68 36.51 -14.94
N ARG A 177 8.66 36.93 -14.19
CA ARG A 177 8.19 38.33 -14.14
C ARG A 177 9.09 39.24 -13.28
N ALA A 178 9.70 38.71 -12.23
CA ALA A 178 10.61 39.45 -11.35
C ALA A 178 11.89 39.93 -12.05
N GLY A 179 12.25 39.35 -13.20
CA GLY A 179 13.39 39.78 -14.01
C GLY A 179 14.76 39.53 -13.35
N GLY A 180 15.82 40.07 -13.96
CA GLY A 180 17.17 39.99 -13.41
C GLY A 180 17.75 38.56 -13.27
N TRP A 181 18.29 38.25 -12.10
CA TRP A 181 18.85 36.92 -11.80
C TRP A 181 17.77 35.88 -11.53
N LEU A 182 16.63 36.28 -10.94
CA LEU A 182 15.48 35.40 -10.68
C LEU A 182 14.83 34.93 -11.98
N GLY A 183 14.68 35.82 -12.96
CA GLY A 183 14.18 35.46 -14.29
C GLY A 183 15.09 34.47 -15.04
N ARG A 184 16.41 34.44 -14.75
CA ARG A 184 17.31 33.43 -15.30
C ARG A 184 17.01 32.03 -14.75
N LEU A 185 16.59 31.93 -13.49
CA LEU A 185 16.22 30.64 -12.86
C LEU A 185 14.94 30.04 -13.45
N ALA A 186 14.02 30.89 -13.93
CA ALA A 186 12.77 30.44 -14.57
C ALA A 186 12.98 29.81 -15.97
N ARG A 187 14.19 29.91 -16.55
CA ARG A 187 14.47 29.35 -17.87
C ARG A 187 14.40 27.82 -17.85
N PRO A 188 13.87 27.17 -18.92
CA PRO A 188 13.69 25.71 -18.96
C PRO A 188 14.93 24.89 -18.61
N HIS A 189 16.13 25.37 -18.98
CA HIS A 189 17.39 24.71 -18.65
C HIS A 189 17.63 24.60 -17.13
N PHE A 190 17.46 25.71 -16.40
CA PHE A 190 17.67 25.75 -14.95
C PHE A 190 16.58 24.98 -14.21
N VAL A 191 15.32 25.14 -14.63
CA VAL A 191 14.18 24.40 -14.09
C VAL A 191 14.42 22.89 -14.22
N ASN A 192 14.77 22.40 -15.42
CA ASN A 192 15.03 20.98 -15.63
C ASN A 192 16.23 20.48 -14.79
N LYS A 193 17.28 21.28 -14.65
CA LYS A 193 18.45 20.91 -13.83
C LYS A 193 18.12 20.85 -12.34
N PHE A 194 17.32 21.80 -11.83
CA PHE A 194 16.87 21.83 -10.45
C PHE A 194 15.93 20.66 -10.15
N PHE A 195 14.86 20.50 -10.93
CA PHE A 195 13.90 19.43 -10.72
C PHE A 195 14.49 18.04 -11.02
N GLY A 196 15.53 17.93 -11.85
CA GLY A 196 16.30 16.71 -11.96
C GLY A 196 16.91 16.26 -10.63
N LYS A 197 17.40 17.20 -9.81
CA LYS A 197 17.91 16.88 -8.47
C LYS A 197 16.80 16.77 -7.42
N ALA A 198 15.82 17.67 -7.46
CA ALA A 198 14.70 17.66 -6.53
C ALA A 198 13.87 16.38 -6.67
N GLN A 199 13.76 15.82 -7.87
CA GLN A 199 13.03 14.58 -8.10
C GLN A 199 13.67 13.39 -7.35
N ILE A 200 14.98 13.39 -7.12
CA ILE A 200 15.62 12.34 -6.32
C ILE A 200 15.08 12.37 -4.89
N LEU A 201 14.85 13.57 -4.33
CA LEU A 201 14.28 13.73 -3.00
C LEU A 201 12.80 13.35 -2.95
N SER A 202 12.00 13.70 -3.96
CA SER A 202 10.60 13.29 -4.01
C SER A 202 10.44 11.78 -4.24
N ALA A 203 11.32 11.16 -5.04
CA ALA A 203 11.35 9.71 -5.22
C ALA A 203 11.76 9.00 -3.91
N ALA A 204 12.73 9.55 -3.18
CA ALA A 204 13.09 9.06 -1.85
C ALA A 204 11.89 9.17 -0.88
N TYR A 205 11.20 10.32 -0.89
CA TYR A 205 10.02 10.53 -0.07
C TYR A 205 8.86 9.58 -0.43
N MET A 206 8.66 9.30 -1.72
CA MET A 206 7.68 8.31 -2.18
C MET A 206 8.06 6.89 -1.73
N GLY A 207 9.34 6.51 -1.77
CA GLY A 207 9.82 5.25 -1.21
C GLY A 207 9.59 5.15 0.30
N TYR A 208 9.86 6.22 1.04
CA TYR A 208 9.58 6.33 2.47
C TYR A 208 8.09 6.18 2.77
N ALA A 209 7.24 6.94 2.07
CA ALA A 209 5.81 6.94 2.30
C ALA A 209 5.16 5.58 1.93
N HIS A 210 5.71 4.90 0.92
CA HIS A 210 5.32 3.53 0.59
C HIS A 210 5.62 2.58 1.77
N GLY A 211 6.87 2.51 2.25
CA GLY A 211 7.22 1.64 3.37
C GLY A 211 6.43 1.96 4.65
N HIS A 212 6.24 3.25 4.92
CA HIS A 212 5.48 3.72 6.08
C HIS A 212 4.00 3.33 6.03
N ASN A 213 3.39 3.22 4.86
CA ASN A 213 1.98 2.85 4.72
C ASN A 213 1.76 1.34 4.51
N ASP A 214 2.66 0.66 3.80
CA ASP A 214 2.43 -0.70 3.33
C ASP A 214 2.97 -1.76 4.26
N ALA A 215 4.14 -1.56 4.85
CA ALA A 215 4.71 -2.56 5.73
C ALA A 215 3.87 -2.78 6.99
N GLN A 216 3.23 -1.71 7.47
CA GLN A 216 2.32 -1.76 8.60
C GLN A 216 1.11 -2.69 8.36
N LYS A 217 0.71 -2.94 7.10
CA LYS A 217 -0.43 -3.81 6.82
C LYS A 217 -0.13 -5.25 7.21
N THR A 218 1.04 -5.76 6.80
CA THR A 218 1.49 -7.10 7.18
C THR A 218 1.79 -7.19 8.66
N MET A 219 2.37 -6.14 9.27
CA MET A 219 2.55 -6.08 10.73
C MET A 219 1.22 -6.30 11.47
N GLY A 220 0.14 -5.69 10.98
CA GLY A 220 -1.20 -5.86 11.53
C GLY A 220 -1.74 -7.29 11.40
N ILE A 221 -1.47 -7.97 10.28
CA ILE A 221 -1.88 -9.38 10.09
C ILE A 221 -1.11 -10.33 11.01
N ILE A 222 0.21 -10.14 11.13
CA ILE A 222 1.03 -10.94 12.04
C ILE A 222 0.58 -10.72 13.48
N ALA A 223 0.33 -9.47 13.88
CA ALA A 223 -0.20 -9.17 15.20
C ALA A 223 -1.56 -9.83 15.44
N LEU A 224 -2.51 -9.70 14.49
CA LEU A 224 -3.82 -10.36 14.57
C LEU A 224 -3.69 -11.89 14.71
N THR A 225 -2.75 -12.50 13.98
CA THR A 225 -2.49 -13.93 14.06
C THR A 225 -2.00 -14.33 15.45
N LEU A 226 -1.07 -13.58 16.02
CA LEU A 226 -0.51 -13.86 17.35
C LEU A 226 -1.52 -13.64 18.46
N PHE A 227 -2.32 -12.57 18.39
CA PHE A 227 -3.41 -12.33 19.34
C PHE A 227 -4.48 -13.43 19.27
N GLY A 228 -4.86 -13.86 18.07
CA GLY A 228 -5.79 -14.98 17.89
C GLY A 228 -5.22 -16.30 18.40
N ALA A 229 -3.92 -16.55 18.17
CA ALA A 229 -3.23 -17.74 18.67
C ALA A 229 -3.19 -17.78 20.20
N GLU A 230 -2.84 -16.66 20.85
CA GLU A 230 -2.83 -16.52 22.31
C GLU A 230 -4.23 -16.76 22.89
N ALA A 231 -5.26 -16.11 22.34
CA ALA A 231 -6.64 -16.27 22.81
C ALA A 231 -7.17 -17.70 22.69
N SER A 232 -6.65 -18.48 21.73
CA SER A 232 -6.99 -19.89 21.54
C SER A 232 -6.16 -20.87 22.38
N GLY A 233 -5.20 -20.38 23.18
CA GLY A 233 -4.25 -21.22 23.93
C GLY A 233 -3.20 -21.91 23.04
N ALA A 234 -3.08 -21.50 21.76
CA ALA A 234 -2.15 -22.12 20.81
C ALA A 234 -0.67 -21.83 21.12
N LEU A 235 -0.41 -20.89 22.02
CA LEU A 235 0.92 -20.44 22.43
C LEU A 235 1.29 -20.89 23.86
N ASP A 236 0.41 -21.56 24.61
CA ASP A 236 0.61 -21.86 26.04
C ASP A 236 1.84 -22.76 26.31
N ASP A 237 2.10 -23.74 25.44
CA ASP A 237 3.18 -24.72 25.56
C ASP A 237 4.45 -24.32 24.78
N LEU A 238 4.72 -23.02 24.61
CA LEU A 238 5.87 -22.55 23.85
C LEU A 238 7.21 -22.90 24.54
N PRO A 239 8.20 -23.42 23.80
CA PRO A 239 9.57 -23.47 24.27
C PRO A 239 10.09 -22.07 24.64
N GLY A 240 10.90 -21.94 25.68
CA GLY A 240 11.36 -20.63 26.17
C GLY A 240 12.08 -19.74 25.12
N TRP A 241 12.66 -20.32 24.08
CA TRP A 241 13.28 -19.58 22.97
C TRP A 241 12.26 -18.96 21.99
N LEU A 242 11.01 -19.42 21.99
CA LEU A 242 9.89 -18.86 21.23
C LEU A 242 8.98 -17.97 22.07
N ALA A 243 9.33 -17.70 23.34
CA ALA A 243 8.51 -16.88 24.24
C ALA A 243 8.25 -15.45 23.70
N PHE A 244 9.09 -14.95 22.79
CA PHE A 244 8.88 -13.66 22.11
C PHE A 244 7.65 -13.61 21.18
N LEU A 245 7.04 -14.76 20.88
CA LEU A 245 5.79 -14.87 20.10
C LEU A 245 4.56 -14.51 20.93
N HIS A 246 4.62 -14.60 22.27
CA HIS A 246 3.51 -14.17 23.11
C HIS A 246 3.24 -12.68 22.92
N PRO A 247 1.99 -12.25 22.74
CA PRO A 247 1.66 -10.83 22.58
C PRO A 247 1.88 -9.95 23.82
N GLY A 248 2.46 -10.47 24.92
CA GLY A 248 2.54 -9.79 26.22
C GLY A 248 3.92 -9.24 26.61
N ALA A 249 4.09 -7.90 26.48
CA ALA A 249 5.00 -7.05 27.28
C ALA A 249 4.93 -5.57 26.88
N ALA A 250 4.52 -5.25 25.65
CA ALA A 250 4.18 -3.90 25.23
C ALA A 250 2.69 -3.68 25.48
N GLY A 251 2.30 -2.53 26.05
CA GLY A 251 0.92 -2.24 26.46
C GLY A 251 -0.12 -2.57 25.39
N GLU A 252 -1.35 -2.85 25.83
CA GLU A 252 -2.50 -3.21 24.98
C GLU A 252 -2.46 -2.42 23.65
N GLN A 253 -2.25 -3.13 22.55
CA GLN A 253 -2.20 -2.64 21.16
C GLN A 253 -0.86 -2.14 20.58
N ASP A 254 0.30 -2.30 21.25
CA ASP A 254 1.59 -2.02 20.60
C ASP A 254 2.15 -3.23 19.84
N ILE A 255 2.52 -3.00 18.57
CA ILE A 255 3.09 -4.01 17.69
C ILE A 255 4.52 -4.29 18.12
N ALA A 256 4.86 -5.57 18.34
CA ALA A 256 6.20 -5.97 18.77
C ALA A 256 7.29 -5.53 17.77
N MET A 257 8.41 -5.04 18.28
CA MET A 257 9.51 -4.49 17.46
C MET A 257 10.08 -5.50 16.47
N TRP A 258 10.12 -6.79 16.82
CA TRP A 258 10.60 -7.83 15.91
C TRP A 258 9.70 -7.95 14.67
N ILE A 259 8.38 -7.76 14.81
CA ILE A 259 7.44 -7.77 13.69
C ILE A 259 7.75 -6.58 12.77
N VAL A 260 7.97 -5.41 13.37
CA VAL A 260 8.31 -4.18 12.64
C VAL A 260 9.61 -4.36 11.85
N ILE A 261 10.68 -4.80 12.50
CA ILE A 261 12.00 -5.02 11.87
C ILE A 261 11.91 -6.08 10.77
N THR A 262 11.23 -7.20 11.03
CA THR A 262 11.13 -8.30 10.07
C THR A 262 10.34 -7.87 8.84
N CYS A 263 9.18 -7.23 9.00
CA CYS A 263 8.41 -6.71 7.86
C CYS A 263 9.20 -5.66 7.09
N ALA A 264 9.88 -4.74 7.78
CA ALA A 264 10.68 -3.70 7.15
C ALA A 264 11.80 -4.28 6.26
N ILE A 265 12.53 -5.30 6.75
CA ILE A 265 13.57 -6.00 5.99
C ILE A 265 12.96 -6.73 4.79
N VAL A 266 11.87 -7.48 5.00
CA VAL A 266 11.22 -8.27 3.95
C VAL A 266 10.64 -7.36 2.85
N MET A 267 10.02 -6.24 3.22
CA MET A 267 9.56 -5.20 2.28
C MET A 267 10.70 -4.63 1.46
N ALA A 268 11.82 -4.29 2.11
CA ALA A 268 12.99 -3.74 1.44
C ALA A 268 13.62 -4.76 0.47
N LEU A 269 13.69 -6.05 0.84
CA LEU A 269 14.17 -7.13 -0.01
C LEU A 269 13.24 -7.39 -1.21
N GLY A 270 11.92 -7.36 -0.98
CA GLY A 270 10.93 -7.41 -2.06
C GLY A 270 11.13 -6.25 -3.01
N THR A 271 11.27 -5.04 -2.47
CA THR A 271 11.52 -3.83 -3.27
C THR A 271 12.82 -3.93 -4.09
N ALA A 272 13.89 -4.43 -3.47
CA ALA A 272 15.18 -4.63 -4.11
C ALA A 272 15.14 -5.68 -5.24
N SER A 273 14.24 -6.67 -5.14
CA SER A 273 14.00 -7.67 -6.19
C SER A 273 13.29 -7.08 -7.41
N GLY A 274 12.60 -5.96 -7.24
CA GLY A 274 12.02 -5.14 -8.30
C GLY A 274 10.65 -5.61 -8.81
N GLY A 275 10.11 -4.92 -9.81
CA GLY A 275 8.76 -5.15 -10.33
C GLY A 275 8.68 -5.04 -11.84
N TRP A 276 9.68 -5.56 -12.56
CA TRP A 276 10.00 -5.15 -13.94
C TRP A 276 8.84 -5.22 -14.93
N LYS A 277 7.93 -6.20 -14.79
CA LYS A 277 6.72 -6.31 -15.63
C LYS A 277 5.77 -5.12 -15.42
N ILE A 278 5.55 -4.70 -14.19
CA ILE A 278 4.68 -3.57 -13.83
C ILE A 278 5.39 -2.24 -14.15
N ILE A 279 6.69 -2.11 -13.83
CA ILE A 279 7.51 -0.92 -14.15
C ILE A 279 7.43 -0.59 -15.65
N LYS A 280 7.58 -1.59 -16.52
CA LYS A 280 7.45 -1.43 -17.97
C LYS A 280 6.07 -0.91 -18.41
N THR A 281 5.02 -1.19 -17.64
CA THR A 281 3.65 -0.80 -17.96
C THR A 281 3.31 0.61 -17.47
N LEU A 282 3.74 1.00 -16.26
CA LEU A 282 3.42 2.30 -15.65
C LEU A 282 4.26 3.46 -16.22
N GLY A 283 5.56 3.27 -16.51
CA GLY A 283 6.48 4.36 -16.85
C GLY A 283 6.30 5.01 -18.23
N HIS A 284 5.61 4.36 -19.19
CA HIS A 284 5.60 4.81 -20.59
C HIS A 284 4.21 5.07 -21.19
N LYS A 285 3.12 4.67 -20.50
CA LYS A 285 1.80 4.58 -21.15
C LYS A 285 0.83 5.72 -20.82
N MET A 286 0.92 6.33 -19.63
CA MET A 286 -0.07 7.33 -19.18
C MET A 286 0.21 8.74 -19.69
N VAL A 287 1.39 9.32 -19.41
CA VAL A 287 1.77 10.69 -19.80
C VAL A 287 3.29 10.78 -20.01
N LYS A 288 3.77 11.60 -20.96
CA LYS A 288 5.20 11.92 -21.07
C LYS A 288 5.61 12.83 -19.91
N LEU A 289 6.45 12.33 -19.01
CA LEU A 289 6.89 13.04 -17.81
C LEU A 289 8.24 13.75 -18.03
N HIS A 290 8.33 14.98 -17.54
CA HIS A 290 9.60 15.69 -17.29
C HIS A 290 9.89 15.68 -15.78
N PRO A 291 11.12 15.97 -15.33
CA PRO A 291 11.47 15.90 -13.92
C PRO A 291 10.55 16.71 -12.98
N ILE A 292 10.10 17.89 -13.41
CA ILE A 292 9.14 18.71 -12.65
C ILE A 292 7.79 18.00 -12.45
N ASN A 293 7.32 17.25 -13.46
CA ASN A 293 6.08 16.49 -13.39
C ASN A 293 6.22 15.29 -12.44
N GLY A 294 7.36 14.61 -12.53
CA GLY A 294 7.69 13.48 -11.65
C GLY A 294 7.76 13.92 -10.20
N PHE A 295 8.46 15.02 -9.93
CA PHE A 295 8.52 15.65 -8.61
C PHE A 295 7.12 15.97 -8.07
N ALA A 296 6.28 16.64 -8.86
CA ALA A 296 4.93 17.00 -8.43
C ALA A 296 4.06 15.76 -8.11
N ALA A 297 4.11 14.73 -8.96
CA ALA A 297 3.34 13.51 -8.75
C ALA A 297 3.81 12.71 -7.53
N GLU A 298 5.12 12.51 -7.39
CA GLU A 298 5.74 11.79 -6.28
C GLU A 298 5.48 12.49 -4.95
N THR A 299 5.70 13.81 -4.87
CA THR A 299 5.44 14.58 -3.65
C THR A 299 3.96 14.55 -3.28
N SER A 300 3.05 14.74 -4.24
CA SER A 300 1.60 14.71 -3.97
C SER A 300 1.17 13.35 -3.42
N SER A 301 1.57 12.28 -4.09
CA SER A 301 1.25 10.91 -3.68
C SER A 301 1.86 10.57 -2.32
N ALA A 302 3.15 10.89 -2.11
CA ALA A 302 3.85 10.63 -0.86
C ALA A 302 3.21 11.36 0.32
N THR A 303 2.81 12.63 0.15
CA THR A 303 2.09 13.39 1.17
C THR A 303 0.76 12.73 1.55
N ILE A 304 -0.03 12.28 0.57
CA ILE A 304 -1.29 11.58 0.84
C ILE A 304 -1.05 10.29 1.62
N LEU A 305 -0.05 9.51 1.22
CA LEU A 305 0.30 8.26 1.89
C LEU A 305 0.77 8.49 3.33
N THR A 306 1.66 9.46 3.56
CA THR A 306 2.14 9.79 4.91
C THR A 306 1.02 10.31 5.80
N VAL A 307 0.16 11.20 5.30
CA VAL A 307 -0.96 11.74 6.08
C VAL A 307 -1.98 10.65 6.41
N ALA A 308 -2.33 9.80 5.43
CA ALA A 308 -3.24 8.69 5.67
C ALA A 308 -2.66 7.68 6.69
N ALA A 309 -1.38 7.32 6.56
CA ALA A 309 -0.71 6.43 7.48
C ALA A 309 -0.62 7.01 8.90
N HIS A 310 -0.42 8.32 9.05
CA HIS A 310 -0.45 9.01 10.34
C HIS A 310 -1.80 8.84 11.05
N PHE A 311 -2.90 8.89 10.32
CA PHE A 311 -4.25 8.61 10.84
C PHE A 311 -4.62 7.12 10.86
N GLY A 312 -3.67 6.22 10.57
CA GLY A 312 -3.87 4.78 10.53
C GLY A 312 -4.80 4.31 9.42
N MET A 313 -5.05 5.12 8.39
CA MET A 313 -5.92 4.75 7.27
C MET A 313 -5.14 3.96 6.22
N PRO A 314 -5.44 2.66 6.00
CA PRO A 314 -4.75 1.87 4.97
C PRO A 314 -5.16 2.35 3.58
N VAL A 315 -4.25 3.07 2.92
CA VAL A 315 -4.49 3.57 1.54
C VAL A 315 -3.69 2.77 0.52
N SER A 316 -4.11 2.88 -0.75
CA SER A 316 -3.45 2.26 -1.89
C SER A 316 -2.38 3.18 -2.48
N THR A 317 -1.12 2.73 -2.48
CA THR A 317 -0.03 3.45 -3.16
C THR A 317 -0.27 3.52 -4.65
N THR A 318 -0.71 2.41 -5.27
CA THR A 318 -1.05 2.34 -6.70
C THR A 318 -2.09 3.39 -7.08
N HIS A 319 -3.15 3.55 -6.28
CA HIS A 319 -4.20 4.54 -6.57
C HIS A 319 -3.67 5.96 -6.41
N SER A 320 -2.95 6.23 -5.32
CA SER A 320 -2.42 7.56 -5.00
C SER A 320 -1.45 8.05 -6.09
N ILE A 321 -0.45 7.26 -6.47
CA ILE A 321 0.52 7.69 -7.48
C ILE A 321 -0.08 7.75 -8.88
N SER A 322 -0.94 6.80 -9.25
CA SER A 322 -1.55 6.78 -10.58
C SER A 322 -2.43 8.00 -10.79
N THR A 323 -3.23 8.35 -9.79
CA THR A 323 -4.08 9.56 -9.87
C THR A 323 -3.30 10.85 -9.74
N ALA A 324 -2.24 10.91 -8.93
CA ALA A 324 -1.33 12.05 -8.92
C ALA A 324 -0.69 12.29 -10.30
N ILE A 325 -0.24 11.24 -10.98
CA ILE A 325 0.27 11.31 -12.37
C ILE A 325 -0.84 11.80 -13.32
N MET A 326 -2.07 11.29 -13.18
CA MET A 326 -3.21 11.74 -13.99
C MET A 326 -3.52 13.23 -13.75
N GLY A 327 -3.48 13.70 -12.50
CA GLY A 327 -3.70 15.09 -12.14
C GLY A 327 -2.63 16.02 -12.69
N VAL A 328 -1.37 15.64 -12.56
CA VAL A 328 -0.23 16.35 -13.18
C VAL A 328 -0.38 16.40 -14.72
N GLY A 329 -0.80 15.29 -15.32
CA GLY A 329 -1.10 15.21 -16.75
C GLY A 329 -2.25 16.12 -17.17
N PHE A 330 -3.33 16.12 -16.38
CA PHE A 330 -4.52 16.95 -16.59
C PHE A 330 -4.17 18.42 -16.55
N ALA A 331 -3.41 18.87 -15.54
CA ALA A 331 -2.98 20.27 -15.43
C ALA A 331 -2.21 20.74 -16.68
N LYS A 332 -1.41 19.85 -17.30
CA LYS A 332 -0.61 20.18 -18.49
C LYS A 332 -1.46 20.23 -19.75
N ASN A 333 -2.21 19.16 -19.99
CA ASN A 333 -3.11 19.06 -21.12
C ASN A 333 -4.10 17.93 -20.86
N PRO A 334 -5.37 18.22 -20.54
CA PRO A 334 -6.40 17.20 -20.32
C PRO A 334 -6.53 16.22 -21.50
N ARG A 335 -6.29 16.69 -22.73
CA ARG A 335 -6.37 15.86 -23.95
C ARG A 335 -5.20 14.89 -24.12
N ALA A 336 -4.12 15.06 -23.36
CA ALA A 336 -2.98 14.14 -23.39
C ALA A 336 -3.22 12.86 -22.58
N LEU A 337 -4.28 12.81 -21.77
CA LEU A 337 -4.66 11.64 -20.99
C LEU A 337 -5.30 10.57 -21.90
N LYS A 338 -4.77 9.36 -21.85
CA LYS A 338 -5.32 8.22 -22.59
C LYS A 338 -6.45 7.57 -21.80
N PHE A 339 -7.68 7.95 -22.09
CA PHE A 339 -8.87 7.47 -21.37
C PHE A 339 -8.96 5.94 -21.33
N SER A 340 -8.65 5.24 -22.43
CA SER A 340 -8.66 3.76 -22.48
C SER A 340 -7.68 3.11 -21.49
N VAL A 341 -6.58 3.77 -21.16
CA VAL A 341 -5.62 3.29 -20.14
C VAL A 341 -6.18 3.54 -18.75
N ILE A 342 -6.76 4.72 -18.51
CA ILE A 342 -7.36 5.09 -17.22
C ILE A 342 -8.50 4.14 -16.88
N GLU A 343 -9.41 3.90 -17.83
CA GLU A 343 -10.55 3.00 -17.67
C GLU A 343 -10.09 1.58 -17.29
N ARG A 344 -9.07 1.03 -17.99
CA ARG A 344 -8.52 -0.29 -17.68
C ARG A 344 -7.95 -0.37 -16.27
N ILE A 345 -7.32 0.70 -15.80
CA ILE A 345 -6.76 0.79 -14.45
C ILE A 345 -7.89 0.80 -13.41
N LEU A 346 -8.93 1.61 -13.62
CA LEU A 346 -10.09 1.69 -12.73
C LEU A 346 -10.80 0.33 -12.61
N TRP A 347 -10.97 -0.39 -13.72
CA TRP A 347 -11.52 -1.75 -13.69
C TRP A 347 -10.67 -2.73 -12.90
N ALA A 348 -9.34 -2.65 -13.03
CA ALA A 348 -8.45 -3.48 -12.23
C ALA A 348 -8.58 -3.19 -10.73
N TRP A 349 -8.81 -1.93 -10.35
CA TRP A 349 -9.01 -1.52 -8.97
C TRP A 349 -10.30 -2.08 -8.38
N VAL A 350 -11.42 -1.90 -9.09
CA VAL A 350 -12.74 -2.41 -8.67
C VAL A 350 -12.74 -3.93 -8.58
N LEU A 351 -12.11 -4.62 -9.53
CA LEU A 351 -12.07 -6.09 -9.58
C LEU A 351 -11.19 -6.71 -8.48
N THR A 352 -10.25 -5.95 -7.92
CA THR A 352 -9.25 -6.50 -7.00
C THR A 352 -9.85 -7.07 -5.72
N ILE A 353 -10.77 -6.34 -5.08
CA ILE A 353 -11.45 -6.78 -3.84
C ILE A 353 -12.26 -8.07 -4.07
N PRO A 354 -13.23 -8.12 -5.02
CA PRO A 354 -14.04 -9.31 -5.21
C PRO A 354 -13.22 -10.49 -5.75
N ALA A 355 -12.19 -10.27 -6.56
CA ALA A 355 -11.37 -11.37 -7.06
C ALA A 355 -10.50 -11.99 -5.96
N ALA A 356 -9.80 -11.19 -5.16
CA ALA A 356 -9.01 -11.69 -4.04
C ALA A 356 -9.90 -12.34 -2.96
N GLY A 357 -11.06 -11.73 -2.67
CA GLY A 357 -12.03 -12.27 -1.74
C GLY A 357 -12.66 -13.57 -2.23
N GLY A 358 -13.01 -13.68 -3.51
CA GLY A 358 -13.53 -14.91 -4.11
C GLY A 358 -12.53 -16.07 -4.04
N ILE A 359 -11.23 -15.78 -4.27
CA ILE A 359 -10.17 -16.78 -4.12
C ILE A 359 -10.06 -17.22 -2.65
N ALA A 360 -10.00 -16.27 -1.70
CA ALA A 360 -9.90 -16.59 -0.28
C ALA A 360 -11.12 -17.39 0.24
N TYR A 361 -12.33 -16.98 -0.18
CA TYR A 361 -13.57 -17.69 0.12
C TYR A 361 -13.53 -19.13 -0.39
N GLY A 362 -13.17 -19.31 -1.67
CA GLY A 362 -13.10 -20.64 -2.30
C GLY A 362 -12.06 -21.55 -1.64
N LEU A 363 -10.90 -20.99 -1.27
CA LEU A 363 -9.87 -21.72 -0.53
C LEU A 363 -10.38 -22.21 0.82
N LEU A 364 -11.04 -21.36 1.60
CA LEU A 364 -11.54 -21.76 2.91
C LEU A 364 -12.64 -22.82 2.80
N ARG A 365 -13.60 -22.65 1.87
CA ARG A 365 -14.63 -23.67 1.61
C ARG A 365 -14.06 -25.02 1.18
N LEU A 366 -12.97 -24.99 0.41
CA LEU A 366 -12.26 -26.22 0.03
C LEU A 366 -11.63 -26.90 1.26
N LEU A 367 -11.02 -26.12 2.16
CA LEU A 367 -10.43 -26.64 3.40
C LEU A 367 -11.50 -27.22 4.35
N GLU A 368 -12.66 -26.57 4.47
CA GLU A 368 -13.81 -27.09 5.22
C GLU A 368 -14.29 -28.43 4.61
N ALA A 369 -14.40 -28.50 3.28
CA ALA A 369 -14.88 -29.70 2.59
C ALA A 369 -13.96 -30.93 2.75
N ILE A 370 -12.65 -30.70 2.95
CA ILE A 370 -11.68 -31.78 3.22
C ILE A 370 -11.46 -32.03 4.73
N GLY A 371 -12.23 -31.37 5.60
CA GLY A 371 -12.20 -31.55 7.06
C GLY A 371 -11.01 -30.90 7.77
N TRP A 372 -10.41 -29.86 7.18
CA TRP A 372 -9.22 -29.18 7.71
C TRP A 372 -9.50 -27.85 8.41
N ALA A 373 -10.67 -27.27 8.16
CA ALA A 373 -11.12 -25.99 8.70
C ALA A 373 -12.46 -26.14 9.43
#